data_AF-A0A7X8LBB6-F1
#
_entry.id   AF-A0A7X8LBB6-F1
#
_cell.length_a   1.000
_cell.length_b   1.000
_cell.length_c   1.000
_cell.angle_alpha   90.00
_cell.angle_beta   90.00
_cell.angle_gamma   90.00
#
_symmetry.space_group_name_H-M   'P 1'
#
loop_
_entity.id
_entity.type
_entity.pdbx_description
1 polymer ?
#
loop_
_entity_poly.entity_id
_entity_poly.type
_entity_poly.pdbx_seq_one_letter_code
_entity_poly.pdbx_strand_id
1 'polypeptide(L)'
;MKDNRNQSLIGVILVLIGMYLLANRVFGIDILPFQGLMWLFVGGALLLLYNTKRKTWALVLGSLFILVGLLGNLSSTSLDPSIIASLVFIIPGIVFMVLYRQTRTPGFLIPGSILLWFGSFIFITIFPIPNVIQGGLFFLFIGMSFVMMYLLGKDMIGKWPLIPASILIGFGGVILLTSSLRVAIRFFPYIIPVILIGIGVWIIVQNRRKQ
;
A
#
# COMPACT_ATOMS: atom_id res chain seq x y z
N MET A 1 -33.98 4.93 -31.23
CA MET A 1 -33.39 5.94 -30.30
C MET A 1 -32.38 5.30 -29.33
N LYS A 2 -31.25 4.75 -29.82
CA LYS A 2 -30.25 4.05 -28.96
C LYS A 2 -28.79 4.50 -29.21
N ASP A 3 -28.60 5.59 -29.96
CA ASP A 3 -27.30 5.96 -30.54
C ASP A 3 -26.63 7.22 -29.89
N ASN A 4 -27.41 8.09 -29.24
CA ASN A 4 -26.87 9.35 -28.67
C ASN A 4 -25.90 9.14 -27.49
N ARG A 5 -26.00 8.01 -26.77
CA ARG A 5 -25.16 7.75 -25.58
C ARG A 5 -23.73 7.37 -25.95
N ASN A 6 -23.51 6.78 -27.13
CA ASN A 6 -22.17 6.50 -27.66
C ASN A 6 -21.53 7.78 -28.25
N GLN A 7 -22.30 8.66 -28.86
CA GLN A 7 -21.80 9.94 -29.39
C GLN A 7 -21.34 10.89 -28.28
N SER A 8 -22.06 10.93 -27.15
CA SER A 8 -21.63 11.67 -25.95
C SER A 8 -20.32 11.14 -25.36
N LEU A 9 -20.09 9.82 -25.38
CA LEU A 9 -18.84 9.21 -24.90
C LEU A 9 -17.64 9.56 -25.79
N ILE A 10 -17.83 9.50 -27.11
CA ILE A 10 -16.80 9.90 -28.08
C ILE A 10 -16.49 11.38 -27.92
N GLY A 11 -17.49 12.23 -27.68
CA GLY A 11 -17.32 13.65 -27.42
C GLY A 11 -16.51 13.95 -26.17
N VAL A 12 -16.78 13.28 -25.03
CA VAL A 12 -16.02 13.49 -23.79
C VAL A 12 -14.56 13.02 -23.92
N ILE A 13 -14.33 11.90 -24.61
CA ILE A 13 -12.98 11.42 -24.92
C ILE A 13 -12.25 12.44 -25.81
N LEU A 14 -12.92 12.99 -26.83
CA LEU A 14 -12.34 14.02 -27.70
C LEU A 14 -12.02 15.32 -26.95
N VAL A 15 -12.89 15.74 -26.02
CA VAL A 15 -12.69 16.95 -25.22
C VAL A 15 -11.52 16.78 -24.25
N LEU A 16 -11.38 15.61 -23.61
CA LEU A 16 -10.23 15.30 -22.75
C LEU A 16 -8.92 15.24 -23.54
N ILE A 17 -8.94 14.64 -24.74
CA ILE A 17 -7.79 14.61 -25.66
C ILE A 17 -7.42 16.03 -26.13
N GLY A 18 -8.42 16.84 -26.49
CA GLY A 18 -8.21 18.21 -26.97
C GLY A 18 -7.70 19.16 -25.89
N MET A 19 -8.26 19.07 -24.68
CA MET A 19 -7.82 19.86 -23.52
C MET A 19 -6.40 19.49 -23.11
N TYR A 20 -6.00 18.23 -23.29
CA TYR A 20 -4.63 17.76 -23.06
C TYR A 20 -3.64 18.23 -24.15
N LEU A 21 -4.02 18.18 -25.43
CA LEU A 21 -3.18 18.70 -26.52
C LEU A 21 -2.93 20.21 -26.37
N LEU A 22 -3.92 20.96 -25.87
CA LEU A 22 -3.77 22.37 -25.52
C LEU A 22 -2.83 22.57 -24.33
N ALA A 23 -2.97 21.78 -23.27
CA ALA A 23 -2.07 21.86 -22.12
C ALA A 23 -0.61 21.56 -22.48
N ASN A 24 -0.37 20.54 -23.33
CA ASN A 24 0.97 20.19 -23.79
C ASN A 24 1.60 21.29 -24.66
N ARG A 25 0.79 21.95 -25.50
CA ARG A 25 1.26 23.03 -26.38
C ARG A 25 1.46 24.37 -25.67
N VAL A 26 0.69 24.63 -24.61
CA VAL A 26 0.73 25.91 -23.87
C VAL A 26 1.82 25.93 -22.80
N PHE A 27 2.09 24.79 -22.15
CA PHE A 27 3.02 24.78 -21.02
C PHE A 27 4.46 24.38 -21.37
N GLY A 28 4.71 23.65 -22.48
CA GLY A 28 6.08 23.36 -22.93
C GLY A 28 6.95 22.61 -21.90
N ILE A 29 6.32 21.92 -20.95
CA ILE A 29 7.00 21.18 -19.89
C ILE A 29 6.90 19.69 -20.23
N ASP A 30 8.03 19.05 -20.52
CA ASP A 30 8.17 17.59 -20.75
C ASP A 30 8.00 16.82 -19.43
N ILE A 31 6.86 16.95 -18.76
CA ILE A 31 6.63 16.34 -17.43
C ILE A 31 6.38 14.83 -17.57
N LEU A 32 5.95 14.34 -18.76
CA LEU A 32 5.50 12.97 -18.98
C LEU A 32 5.94 12.43 -20.36
N PRO A 33 6.67 11.29 -20.45
CA PRO A 33 6.93 10.65 -21.73
C PRO A 33 5.61 10.26 -22.42
N PHE A 34 5.49 10.56 -23.72
CA PHE A 34 4.28 10.40 -24.54
C PHE A 34 3.65 9.00 -24.42
N GLN A 35 4.48 7.98 -24.20
CA GLN A 35 4.07 6.59 -24.00
C GLN A 35 3.36 6.36 -22.65
N GLY A 36 3.92 6.71 -21.51
CA GLY A 36 3.28 6.45 -20.20
C GLY A 36 1.94 7.18 -20.04
N LEU A 37 1.82 8.32 -20.71
CA LEU A 37 0.63 9.14 -20.72
C LEU A 37 -0.50 8.58 -21.60
N MET A 38 -0.17 8.01 -22.76
CA MET A 38 -1.16 7.27 -23.58
C MET A 38 -1.82 6.14 -22.80
N TRP A 39 -1.06 5.42 -21.98
CA TRP A 39 -1.56 4.27 -21.21
C TRP A 39 -2.44 4.72 -20.02
N LEU A 40 -2.15 5.88 -19.42
CA LEU A 40 -3.02 6.53 -18.42
C LEU A 40 -4.35 7.01 -19.03
N PHE A 41 -4.33 7.61 -20.22
CA PHE A 41 -5.56 8.03 -20.91
C PHE A 41 -6.39 6.86 -21.39
N VAL A 42 -5.77 5.80 -21.92
CA VAL A 42 -6.46 4.55 -22.30
C VAL A 42 -7.08 3.90 -21.07
N GLY A 43 -6.34 3.80 -19.96
CA GLY A 43 -6.85 3.22 -18.73
C GLY A 43 -7.95 4.08 -18.06
N GLY A 44 -7.84 5.40 -18.13
CA GLY A 44 -8.89 6.34 -17.69
C GLY A 44 -10.15 6.26 -18.55
N ALA A 45 -10.01 6.15 -19.88
CA ALA A 45 -11.11 5.93 -20.81
C ALA A 45 -11.81 4.58 -20.54
N LEU A 46 -11.06 3.53 -20.23
CA LEU A 46 -11.59 2.23 -19.83
C LEU A 46 -12.30 2.26 -18.47
N LEU A 47 -11.81 3.04 -17.49
CA LEU A 47 -12.51 3.28 -16.22
C LEU A 47 -13.82 4.08 -16.41
N LEU A 48 -13.83 5.08 -17.29
CA LEU A 48 -15.06 5.80 -17.67
C LEU A 48 -16.06 4.86 -18.39
N LEU A 49 -15.56 3.95 -19.22
CA LEU A 49 -16.35 2.94 -19.90
C LEU A 49 -16.94 1.92 -18.91
N TYR A 50 -16.20 1.56 -17.85
CA TYR A 50 -16.71 0.77 -16.74
C TYR A 50 -17.87 1.48 -16.01
N ASN A 51 -17.72 2.77 -15.71
CA ASN A 51 -18.77 3.54 -15.02
C ASN A 51 -20.09 3.58 -15.82
N THR A 52 -20.01 3.41 -17.15
CA THR A 52 -21.17 3.49 -18.05
C THR A 52 -21.78 2.13 -18.41
N LYS A 53 -20.97 1.05 -18.51
CA LYS A 53 -21.42 -0.28 -18.98
C LYS A 53 -21.38 -1.37 -17.89
N ARG A 54 -20.89 -1.08 -16.68
CA ARG A 54 -20.71 -2.04 -15.55
C ARG A 54 -20.02 -3.36 -15.93
N LYS A 55 -19.20 -3.39 -17.00
CA LYS A 55 -18.49 -4.62 -17.41
C LYS A 55 -17.21 -4.79 -16.60
N THR A 56 -17.16 -5.83 -15.76
CA THR A 56 -16.06 -6.14 -14.83
C THR A 56 -14.68 -6.24 -15.49
N TRP A 57 -14.61 -6.74 -16.74
CA TRP A 57 -13.37 -6.81 -17.52
C TRP A 57 -12.73 -5.44 -17.81
N ALA A 58 -13.54 -4.39 -17.99
CA ALA A 58 -13.05 -3.05 -18.32
C ALA A 58 -12.35 -2.37 -17.12
N LEU A 59 -12.74 -2.71 -15.89
CA LEU A 59 -12.09 -2.18 -14.69
C LEU A 59 -10.73 -2.85 -14.46
N VAL A 60 -10.65 -4.18 -14.62
CA VAL A 60 -9.39 -4.91 -14.47
C VAL A 60 -8.37 -4.44 -15.52
N LEU A 61 -8.77 -4.40 -16.80
CA LEU A 61 -7.92 -3.88 -17.87
C LEU A 61 -7.58 -2.40 -17.67
N GLY A 62 -8.56 -1.53 -17.37
CA GLY A 62 -8.31 -0.12 -17.13
C GLY A 62 -7.31 0.14 -16.01
N SER A 63 -7.41 -0.62 -14.91
CA SER A 63 -6.48 -0.51 -13.79
C SER A 63 -5.07 -1.01 -14.10
N LEU A 64 -4.94 -2.11 -14.87
CA LEU A 64 -3.65 -2.60 -15.34
C LEU A 64 -2.99 -1.60 -16.29
N PHE A 65 -3.75 -0.99 -17.20
CA PHE A 65 -3.24 0.04 -18.11
C PHE A 65 -2.83 1.33 -17.38
N ILE A 66 -3.59 1.76 -16.36
CA ILE A 66 -3.20 2.88 -15.48
C ILE A 66 -1.90 2.57 -14.75
N LEU A 67 -1.78 1.34 -14.24
CA LEU A 67 -0.60 0.88 -13.51
C LEU A 67 0.62 0.81 -14.43
N VAL A 68 0.49 0.28 -15.65
CA VAL A 68 1.58 0.28 -16.65
C VAL A 68 1.95 1.71 -17.07
N GLY A 69 0.97 2.59 -17.25
CA GLY A 69 1.21 4.00 -17.56
C GLY A 69 1.94 4.74 -16.43
N LEU A 70 1.54 4.53 -15.17
CA LEU A 70 2.24 5.05 -14.00
C LEU A 70 3.66 4.48 -13.90
N LEU A 71 3.83 3.17 -14.04
CA LEU A 71 5.14 2.52 -13.99
C LEU A 71 6.12 3.05 -15.05
N GLY A 72 5.64 3.22 -16.29
CA GLY A 72 6.46 3.77 -17.38
C GLY A 72 6.86 5.22 -17.18
N ASN A 73 6.14 5.98 -16.36
CA ASN A 73 6.48 7.36 -15.99
C ASN A 73 7.37 7.44 -14.74
N LEU A 74 7.24 6.47 -13.82
CA LEU A 74 8.03 6.41 -12.60
C LEU A 74 9.41 5.81 -12.82
N SER A 75 9.63 5.03 -13.90
CA SER A 75 10.94 4.49 -14.26
C SER A 75 11.90 5.52 -14.86
N SER A 76 11.39 6.64 -15.38
CA SER A 76 12.21 7.76 -15.88
C SER A 76 12.61 8.75 -14.79
N THR A 77 11.99 8.66 -13.62
CA THR A 77 12.32 9.46 -12.43
C THR A 77 13.06 8.56 -11.43
N SER A 78 14.09 9.08 -10.78
CA SER A 78 14.92 8.36 -9.79
C SER A 78 14.18 8.13 -8.47
N LEU A 79 13.00 7.53 -8.51
CA LEU A 79 12.19 7.25 -7.34
C LEU A 79 12.63 5.94 -6.69
N ASP A 80 12.49 5.85 -5.37
CA ASP A 80 12.79 4.64 -4.62
C ASP A 80 11.94 3.46 -5.15
N PRO A 81 12.57 2.32 -5.49
CA PRO A 81 11.87 1.14 -6.02
C PRO A 81 10.71 0.65 -5.15
N SER A 82 10.77 0.89 -3.83
CA SER A 82 9.73 0.52 -2.87
C SER A 82 8.42 1.28 -3.09
N ILE A 83 8.47 2.55 -3.52
CA ILE A 83 7.26 3.35 -3.81
C ILE A 83 6.54 2.73 -5.00
N ILE A 84 7.30 2.43 -6.05
CA ILE A 84 6.80 1.78 -7.26
C ILE A 84 6.14 0.44 -6.90
N ALA A 85 6.85 -0.41 -6.14
CA ALA A 85 6.32 -1.69 -5.70
C ALA A 85 5.01 -1.53 -4.90
N SER A 86 4.94 -0.57 -3.97
CA SER A 86 3.73 -0.35 -3.16
C SER A 86 2.50 -0.03 -4.02
N LEU A 87 2.65 0.82 -5.03
CA LEU A 87 1.57 1.21 -5.95
C LEU A 87 1.11 0.04 -6.81
N VAL A 88 2.04 -0.82 -7.25
CA VAL A 88 1.74 -2.00 -8.06
C VAL A 88 0.83 -2.98 -7.32
N PHE A 89 0.94 -3.06 -5.99
CA PHE A 89 0.09 -3.94 -5.19
C PHE A 89 -1.19 -3.22 -4.70
N ILE A 90 -1.11 -1.95 -4.31
CA ILE A 90 -2.27 -1.20 -3.78
C ILE A 90 -3.34 -1.00 -4.86
N ILE A 91 -2.96 -0.57 -6.08
CA ILE A 91 -3.93 -0.21 -7.12
C ILE A 91 -4.81 -1.41 -7.52
N PRO A 92 -4.25 -2.60 -7.84
CA PRO A 92 -5.06 -3.78 -8.14
C PRO A 92 -5.82 -4.28 -6.91
N GLY A 93 -5.28 -4.11 -5.69
CA GLY A 93 -5.98 -4.43 -4.44
C GLY A 93 -7.27 -3.63 -4.27
N ILE A 94 -7.22 -2.31 -4.48
CA ILE A 94 -8.39 -1.41 -4.46
C ILE A 94 -9.41 -1.82 -5.53
N VAL A 95 -8.93 -2.13 -6.73
CA VAL A 95 -9.75 -2.60 -7.86
C VAL A 95 -10.53 -3.86 -7.52
N PHE A 96 -9.86 -4.87 -6.96
CA PHE A 96 -10.53 -6.09 -6.53
C PHE A 96 -11.53 -5.85 -5.40
N MET A 97 -11.23 -4.93 -4.47
CA MET A 97 -12.18 -4.51 -3.43
C MET A 97 -13.43 -3.83 -3.99
N VAL A 98 -13.27 -2.96 -5.00
CA VAL A 98 -14.39 -2.31 -5.68
C VAL A 98 -15.23 -3.35 -6.44
N LEU A 99 -14.58 -4.30 -7.13
CA LEU A 99 -15.24 -5.41 -7.82
C LEU A 99 -15.98 -6.33 -6.85
N TYR A 100 -15.41 -6.59 -5.68
CA TYR A 100 -16.07 -7.35 -4.62
C TYR A 100 -17.35 -6.67 -4.16
N ARG A 101 -17.32 -5.35 -3.92
CA ARG A 101 -18.51 -4.60 -3.48
C ARG A 101 -19.66 -4.68 -4.48
N GLN A 102 -19.36 -4.79 -5.78
CA GLN A 102 -20.38 -4.87 -6.83
C GLN A 102 -20.85 -6.29 -7.13
N THR A 103 -19.93 -7.26 -7.19
CA THR A 103 -20.26 -8.64 -7.61
C THR A 103 -20.64 -9.51 -6.42
N ARG A 104 -20.23 -9.13 -5.20
CA ARG A 104 -20.37 -9.92 -3.97
C ARG A 104 -19.86 -11.35 -4.12
N THR A 105 -18.84 -11.57 -4.95
CA THR A 105 -18.23 -12.90 -5.13
C THR A 105 -16.97 -13.02 -4.28
N PRO A 106 -16.82 -14.07 -3.46
CA PRO A 106 -15.67 -14.22 -2.57
C PRO A 106 -14.35 -14.30 -3.32
N GLY A 107 -14.36 -14.76 -4.58
CA GLY A 107 -13.16 -14.84 -5.44
C GLY A 107 -12.41 -13.52 -5.67
N PHE A 108 -13.06 -12.37 -5.50
CA PHE A 108 -12.38 -11.06 -5.58
C PHE A 108 -11.94 -10.52 -4.21
N LEU A 109 -12.58 -10.97 -3.12
CA LEU A 109 -12.26 -10.48 -1.78
C LEU A 109 -10.88 -10.97 -1.32
N ILE A 110 -10.58 -12.23 -1.62
CA ILE A 110 -9.32 -12.89 -1.20
C ILE A 110 -8.11 -12.15 -1.79
N PRO A 111 -7.93 -12.07 -3.13
CA PRO A 111 -6.80 -11.35 -3.69
C PRO A 111 -6.84 -9.86 -3.34
N GLY A 112 -8.01 -9.21 -3.35
CA GLY A 112 -8.12 -7.79 -3.03
C GLY A 112 -7.61 -7.43 -1.63
N SER A 113 -7.95 -8.25 -0.63
CA SER A 113 -7.52 -8.02 0.76
C SER A 113 -6.02 -8.21 0.92
N ILE A 114 -5.46 -9.27 0.31
CA ILE A 114 -4.03 -9.58 0.39
C ILE A 114 -3.22 -8.47 -0.29
N LEU A 115 -3.58 -8.09 -1.52
CA LEU A 115 -2.84 -7.07 -2.28
C LEU A 115 -2.87 -5.71 -1.59
N LEU A 116 -4.02 -5.31 -1.02
CA LEU A 116 -4.15 -4.01 -0.35
C LEU A 116 -3.26 -3.93 0.89
N TRP A 117 -3.31 -4.93 1.76
CA TRP A 117 -2.48 -4.95 2.96
C TRP A 117 -1.00 -5.20 2.66
N PHE A 118 -0.68 -6.05 1.68
CA PHE A 118 0.70 -6.29 1.28
C PHE A 118 1.35 -5.04 0.66
N GLY A 119 0.62 -4.32 -0.20
CA GLY A 119 1.09 -3.06 -0.73
C GLY A 119 1.23 -1.96 0.34
N SER A 120 0.35 -1.95 1.35
CA SER A 120 0.48 -1.06 2.52
C SER A 120 1.71 -1.40 3.38
N PHE A 121 2.05 -2.69 3.50
CA PHE A 121 3.29 -3.11 4.16
C PHE A 121 4.51 -2.57 3.42
N ILE A 122 4.58 -2.74 2.09
CA ILE A 122 5.69 -2.21 1.28
C ILE A 122 5.80 -0.69 1.43
N PHE A 123 4.67 0.02 1.48
CA PHE A 123 4.69 1.47 1.71
C PHE A 123 5.36 1.85 3.04
N ILE A 124 5.12 1.08 4.12
CA ILE A 124 5.76 1.33 5.41
C ILE A 124 7.26 1.04 5.38
N THR A 125 7.73 0.15 4.50
CA THR A 125 9.17 -0.13 4.34
C THR A 125 9.97 1.01 3.74
N ILE A 126 9.32 2.07 3.28
CA ILE A 126 9.98 3.33 2.88
C ILE A 126 10.66 3.98 4.10
N PHE A 127 10.09 3.80 5.29
CA PHE A 127 10.72 4.27 6.52
C PHE A 127 11.88 3.34 6.91
N PRO A 128 12.99 3.90 7.43
CA PRO A 128 14.14 3.12 7.86
C PRO A 128 13.82 2.35 9.15
N ILE A 129 13.19 1.20 9.00
CA ILE A 129 12.77 0.31 10.10
C ILE A 129 13.78 -0.84 10.21
N PRO A 130 14.19 -1.25 11.43
CA PRO A 130 15.03 -2.43 11.62
C PRO A 130 14.39 -3.70 11.02
N ASN A 131 15.19 -4.51 10.32
CA ASN A 131 14.75 -5.75 9.66
C ASN A 131 13.94 -6.70 10.55
N VAL A 132 14.27 -6.76 11.85
CA VAL A 132 13.55 -7.62 12.81
C VAL A 132 12.11 -7.14 13.04
N ILE A 133 11.92 -5.81 13.13
CA ILE A 133 10.60 -5.19 13.26
C ILE A 133 9.82 -5.33 11.95
N GLN A 134 10.51 -5.20 10.81
CA GLN A 134 9.91 -5.39 9.49
C GLN A 134 9.32 -6.80 9.32
N GLY A 135 10.01 -7.84 9.80
CA GLY A 135 9.46 -9.20 9.81
C GLY A 135 8.18 -9.32 10.65
N GLY A 136 8.14 -8.71 11.83
CA GLY A 136 6.94 -8.69 12.67
C GLY A 136 5.77 -7.93 12.02
N LEU A 137 6.06 -6.78 11.41
CA LEU A 137 5.08 -6.00 10.64
C LEU A 137 4.54 -6.79 9.45
N PHE A 138 5.39 -7.51 8.70
CA PHE A 138 4.95 -8.33 7.58
C PHE A 138 3.85 -9.33 7.99
N PHE A 139 4.08 -10.09 9.06
CA PHE A 139 3.10 -11.05 9.57
C PHE A 139 1.82 -10.38 10.06
N LEU A 140 1.93 -9.20 10.67
CA LEU A 140 0.78 -8.42 11.14
C LEU A 140 -0.07 -7.93 9.96
N PHE A 141 0.55 -7.35 8.92
CA PHE A 141 -0.15 -6.87 7.73
C PHE A 141 -0.83 -8.00 6.95
N ILE A 142 -0.16 -9.14 6.77
CA ILE A 142 -0.79 -10.31 6.17
C ILE A 142 -1.91 -10.86 7.05
N GLY A 143 -1.74 -10.90 8.38
CA GLY A 143 -2.81 -11.27 9.30
C GLY A 143 -4.04 -10.35 9.20
N MET A 144 -3.82 -9.04 9.07
CA MET A 144 -4.88 -8.04 8.86
C MET A 144 -5.63 -8.25 7.53
N SER A 145 -4.96 -8.78 6.50
CA SER A 145 -5.64 -9.13 5.25
C SER A 145 -6.71 -10.22 5.45
N PHE A 146 -6.44 -11.22 6.30
CA PHE A 146 -7.40 -12.27 6.65
C PHE A 146 -8.50 -11.77 7.59
N VAL A 147 -8.18 -10.84 8.50
CA VAL A 147 -9.19 -10.14 9.32
C VAL A 147 -10.15 -9.36 8.43
N MET A 148 -9.62 -8.59 7.48
CA MET A 148 -10.42 -7.82 6.53
C MET A 148 -11.31 -8.75 5.68
N MET A 149 -10.77 -9.89 5.24
CA MET A 149 -11.53 -10.93 4.55
C MET A 149 -12.68 -11.49 5.39
N TYR A 150 -12.46 -11.71 6.68
CA TYR A 150 -13.52 -12.15 7.60
C TYR A 150 -14.60 -11.07 7.81
N LEU A 151 -14.19 -9.82 8.03
CA LEU A 151 -15.12 -8.71 8.30
C LEU A 151 -16.02 -8.43 7.10
N LEU A 152 -15.46 -8.44 5.89
CA LEU A 152 -16.21 -8.15 4.65
C LEU A 152 -16.94 -9.38 4.11
N GLY A 153 -16.37 -10.58 4.30
CA GLY A 153 -16.87 -11.83 3.72
C GLY A 153 -17.64 -12.73 4.69
N LYS A 154 -18.05 -12.22 5.87
CA LYS A 154 -18.63 -13.00 6.98
C LYS A 154 -19.74 -13.96 6.53
N ASP A 155 -20.65 -13.50 5.68
CA ASP A 155 -21.82 -14.26 5.24
C ASP A 155 -21.52 -15.30 4.16
N MET A 156 -20.36 -15.21 3.48
CA MET A 156 -20.05 -16.01 2.28
C MET A 156 -18.85 -16.94 2.44
N ILE A 157 -17.84 -16.53 3.20
CA ILE A 157 -16.57 -17.27 3.38
C ILE A 157 -16.57 -18.03 4.72
N GLY A 158 -17.44 -17.63 5.65
CA GLY A 158 -17.51 -18.20 6.99
C GLY A 158 -16.31 -17.82 7.86
N LYS A 159 -16.05 -18.64 8.89
CA LYS A 159 -15.07 -18.35 9.94
C LYS A 159 -13.65 -18.83 9.65
N TRP A 160 -13.43 -19.55 8.55
CA TRP A 160 -12.13 -20.15 8.22
C TRP A 160 -10.96 -19.14 8.21
N PRO A 161 -11.09 -17.90 7.69
CA PRO A 161 -10.01 -16.91 7.68
C PRO A 161 -9.49 -16.50 9.06
N LEU A 162 -10.29 -16.70 10.10
CA LEU A 162 -10.02 -16.21 11.44
C LEU A 162 -8.91 -17.03 12.12
N ILE A 163 -8.79 -18.31 11.77
CA ILE A 163 -7.72 -19.20 12.26
C ILE A 163 -6.35 -18.72 11.76
N PRO A 164 -6.08 -18.61 10.44
CA PRO A 164 -4.79 -18.11 9.96
C PRO A 164 -4.56 -16.66 10.40
N ALA A 165 -5.59 -15.79 10.41
CA ALA A 165 -5.47 -14.42 10.91
C ALA A 165 -4.91 -14.37 12.34
N SER A 166 -5.48 -15.17 13.23
CA SER A 166 -5.08 -15.20 14.65
C SER A 166 -3.65 -15.71 14.81
N ILE A 167 -3.28 -16.75 14.06
CA ILE A 167 -1.92 -17.30 14.08
C ILE A 167 -0.92 -16.25 13.57
N LEU A 168 -1.18 -15.63 12.42
CA LEU A 168 -0.31 -14.62 11.81
C LEU A 168 -0.14 -13.39 12.70
N ILE A 169 -1.23 -12.87 13.26
CA ILE A 169 -1.19 -11.72 14.17
C ILE A 169 -0.46 -12.10 15.47
N GLY A 170 -0.70 -13.30 16.01
CA GLY A 170 0.01 -13.81 17.18
C GLY A 170 1.52 -13.88 16.94
N PHE A 171 1.95 -14.46 15.83
CA PHE A 171 3.37 -14.52 15.45
C PHE A 171 3.96 -13.12 15.24
N GLY A 172 3.28 -12.25 14.51
CA GLY A 172 3.70 -10.85 14.33
C GLY A 172 3.88 -10.13 15.66
N GLY A 173 2.91 -10.30 16.57
CA GLY A 173 2.95 -9.75 17.92
C GLY A 173 4.13 -10.26 18.75
N VAL A 174 4.37 -11.58 18.76
CA VAL A 174 5.52 -12.17 19.47
C VAL A 174 6.85 -11.67 18.91
N ILE A 175 6.99 -11.54 17.59
CA ILE A 175 8.20 -11.01 16.95
C ILE A 175 8.43 -9.56 17.34
N LEU A 176 7.38 -8.73 17.31
CA LEU A 176 7.47 -7.31 17.71
C LEU A 176 7.82 -7.18 19.20
N LEU A 177 7.20 -7.98 20.07
CA LEU A 177 7.46 -7.97 21.51
C LEU A 177 8.90 -8.43 21.81
N THR A 178 9.36 -9.49 21.15
CA THR A 178 10.74 -9.97 21.24
C THR A 178 11.73 -8.95 20.70
N SER A 179 11.37 -8.21 19.66
CA SER A 179 12.20 -7.13 19.11
C SER A 179 12.36 -5.99 20.12
N SER A 180 11.28 -5.56 20.78
CA SER A 180 11.37 -4.57 21.86
C SER A 180 12.21 -5.04 23.03
N LEU A 181 12.07 -6.31 23.44
CA LEU A 181 12.87 -6.90 24.51
C LEU A 181 14.35 -7.04 24.12
N ARG A 182 14.65 -7.44 22.88
CA ARG A 182 16.04 -7.54 22.39
C ARG A 182 16.70 -6.17 22.30
N VAL A 183 15.96 -5.14 21.90
CA VAL A 183 16.44 -3.75 21.93
C VAL A 183 16.71 -3.33 23.39
N ALA A 184 15.80 -3.61 24.32
CA ALA A 184 16.00 -3.33 25.75
C ALA A 184 17.22 -4.08 26.35
N ILE A 185 17.40 -5.36 26.03
CA ILE A 185 18.54 -6.20 26.47
C ILE A 185 19.85 -5.72 25.83
N ARG A 186 19.83 -5.14 24.62
CA ARG A 186 21.01 -4.58 23.94
C ARG A 186 21.50 -3.27 24.58
N PHE A 187 20.59 -2.47 25.14
CA PHE A 187 20.95 -1.25 25.88
C PHE A 187 21.26 -1.51 27.36
N PHE A 188 20.80 -2.62 27.92
CA PHE A 188 21.08 -3.06 29.29
C PHE A 188 22.58 -3.04 29.67
N PRO A 189 23.54 -3.53 28.83
CA PRO A 189 24.97 -3.46 29.16
C PRO A 189 25.57 -2.05 29.10
N TYR A 190 24.89 -1.06 28.52
CA TYR A 190 25.30 0.35 28.55
C TYR A 190 24.70 1.12 29.74
N ILE A 191 23.50 0.73 30.18
CA ILE A 191 22.80 1.40 31.29
C ILE A 191 23.48 1.08 32.64
N ILE A 192 23.91 -0.16 32.85
CA ILE A 192 24.60 -0.59 34.08
C ILE A 192 25.86 0.23 34.38
N PRO A 193 26.85 0.38 33.44
CA PRO A 193 28.05 1.16 33.72
C PRO A 193 27.77 2.65 33.95
N VAL A 194 26.80 3.25 33.23
CA VAL A 194 26.43 4.67 33.45
C VAL A 194 25.82 4.88 34.84
N ILE A 195 24.97 3.97 35.30
CA ILE A 195 24.39 4.01 36.66
C ILE A 195 25.49 3.79 37.71
N LEU A 196 26.40 2.83 37.50
CA LEU A 196 27.53 2.59 38.42
C LEU A 196 28.45 3.82 38.52
N ILE A 197 28.75 4.48 37.40
CA ILE A 197 29.54 5.71 37.37
C ILE A 197 28.80 6.82 38.13
N GLY A 198 27.50 6.98 37.90
CA GLY A 198 26.68 7.97 38.61
C GLY A 198 26.64 7.76 40.11
N ILE A 199 26.41 6.52 40.56
CA ILE A 199 26.41 6.14 41.98
C ILE A 199 27.80 6.36 42.59
N GLY A 200 28.87 5.97 41.90
CA GLY A 200 30.24 6.16 42.35
C GLY A 200 30.60 7.63 42.56
N VAL A 201 30.25 8.50 41.60
CA VAL A 201 30.46 9.95 41.72
C VAL A 201 29.66 10.54 42.88
N TRP A 202 28.41 10.11 43.05
CA TRP A 202 27.55 10.60 44.13
C TRP A 202 28.12 10.26 45.53
N ILE A 203 28.61 9.04 45.72
CA ILE A 203 29.26 8.61 46.97
C ILE A 203 30.50 9.48 47.28
N ILE A 204 31.35 9.75 46.28
CA ILE A 204 32.55 10.57 46.46
C ILE A 204 32.18 12.01 46.87
N VAL A 205 31.18 12.60 46.21
CA VAL A 205 30.73 13.96 46.53
C VAL A 205 30.11 14.04 47.92
N GLN A 206 29.32 13.03 48.31
CA GLN A 206 28.69 12.99 49.63
C GLN A 206 29.72 12.78 50.75
N ASN A 207 30.77 11.98 50.52
CA ASN A 207 31.82 11.76 51.50
C ASN A 207 32.69 13.01 51.72
N ARG A 208 33.00 13.76 50.66
CA ARG A 208 33.73 15.05 50.79
C ARG A 208 32.95 16.15 51.50
N ARG A 209 31.62 16.05 51.60
CA ARG A 209 30.79 17.01 52.34
C ARG A 209 30.67 16.69 53.84
N LYS A 210 31.13 15.52 54.29
CA LYS A 210 31.06 15.06 55.68
C LYS A 210 32.42 15.14 56.43
N GLN A 211 33.49 15.49 55.73
CA GLN A 211 34.79 15.89 56.31
C GLN A 211 34.86 17.41 56.39
#